data_AF-Q6J1F4-F1
#
_entry.id   AF-Q6J1F4-F1
#
_cell.length_a   1.000
_cell.length_b   1.000
_cell.length_c   1.000
_cell.angle_alpha   90.00
_cell.angle_beta   90.00
_cell.angle_gamma   90.00
#
_symmetry.space_group_name_H-M   'P 1'
#
loop_
_entity.id
_entity.type
_entity.pdbx_description
1 polymer ?
#
loop_
_entity_poly.entity_id
_entity_poly.type
_entity_poly.pdbx_seq_one_letter_code
_entity_poly.pdbx_strand_id
1 'polypeptide(L)'
;HITYNEWLPIIIGPRFVRAFRIGVRRDGFSNDYSPSINPNMNNEFSTAAFRFGHSLVQGTINLIGQDGSFSSVLLRNNFNSPHLIQNEGRLNDLVRTLVQFPTQSFDNFVTQDLSNHLFQTPEFNFGMDLMSINIQRGRDHGMA
;
A
#
# COMPACT_ATOMS: atom_id res chain seq x y z
N HIS A 1 16.37 2.17 -7.10
CA HIS A 1 16.89 0.87 -6.66
C HIS A 1 15.79 0.04 -6.00
N ILE A 2 15.31 0.42 -4.80
CA ILE A 2 14.29 -0.32 -4.01
C ILE A 2 13.09 -0.79 -4.86
N THR A 3 12.44 0.11 -5.60
CA THR A 3 11.24 -0.25 -6.38
C THR A 3 11.50 -1.34 -7.43
N TYR A 4 12.53 -1.19 -8.27
CA TYR A 4 12.77 -2.09 -9.40
C TYR A 4 13.58 -3.35 -9.04
N ASN A 5 14.41 -3.29 -8.00
CA ASN A 5 15.28 -4.39 -7.61
C ASN A 5 14.69 -5.26 -6.50
N GLU A 6 13.95 -4.66 -5.56
CA GLU A 6 13.47 -5.35 -4.36
C GLU A 6 11.96 -5.56 -4.42
N TRP A 7 11.19 -4.49 -4.61
CA TRP A 7 9.72 -4.55 -4.51
C TRP A 7 9.06 -5.17 -5.75
N LEU A 8 9.32 -4.63 -6.94
CA LEU A 8 8.64 -5.02 -8.18
C LEU A 8 8.81 -6.52 -8.51
N PRO A 9 10.00 -7.15 -8.37
CA PRO A 9 10.16 -8.57 -8.63
C PRO A 9 9.31 -9.47 -7.73
N ILE A 10 8.99 -9.04 -6.50
CA ILE A 10 8.10 -9.77 -5.58
C ILE A 10 6.66 -9.70 -6.08
N ILE A 11 6.24 -8.54 -6.61
CA ILE A 11 4.86 -8.31 -7.06
C ILE A 11 4.55 -9.01 -8.39
N ILE A 12 5.38 -8.80 -9.41
CA ILE A 12 5.13 -9.34 -10.76
C ILE A 12 5.88 -10.63 -11.06
N GLY A 13 6.78 -11.06 -10.17
CA GLY A 13 7.54 -12.28 -10.34
C GLY A 13 8.70 -12.18 -11.36
N PRO A 14 9.70 -13.08 -11.23
CA PRO A 14 10.95 -12.99 -12.00
C PRO A 14 10.76 -13.26 -13.50
N ARG A 15 9.68 -13.96 -13.90
CA ARG A 15 9.35 -14.21 -15.30
C ARG A 15 9.02 -12.91 -16.03
N PHE A 16 8.16 -12.08 -15.47
CA PHE A 16 7.77 -10.80 -16.07
C PHE A 16 8.90 -9.78 -16.04
N VAL A 17 9.70 -9.76 -14.97
CA VAL A 17 10.90 -8.91 -14.89
C VAL A 17 11.85 -9.18 -16.07
N ARG A 18 12.09 -10.46 -16.39
CA ARG A 18 12.92 -10.84 -17.53
C ARG A 18 12.26 -10.54 -18.88
N ALA A 19 10.97 -10.87 -19.02
CA ALA A 19 10.24 -10.68 -20.27
C ALA A 19 10.22 -9.20 -20.70
N PHE A 20 10.02 -8.29 -19.74
CA PHE A 20 9.98 -6.84 -19.98
C PHE A 20 11.34 -6.13 -19.84
N ARG A 21 12.43 -6.87 -19.57
CA ARG A 21 13.80 -6.33 -19.44
C ARG A 21 13.92 -5.17 -18.42
N ILE A 22 13.16 -5.25 -17.33
CA ILE A 22 13.09 -4.23 -16.25
C ILE A 22 14.03 -4.56 -15.08
N GLY A 23 14.91 -5.54 -15.23
CA GLY A 23 15.90 -5.91 -14.22
C GLY A 23 16.97 -4.84 -14.06
N VAL A 24 17.36 -4.56 -12.81
CA VAL A 24 18.41 -3.58 -12.48
C VAL A 24 19.79 -4.21 -12.70
N ARG A 25 20.73 -3.44 -13.28
CA ARG A 25 22.14 -3.86 -13.42
C ARG A 25 22.80 -3.92 -12.04
N ARG A 26 23.74 -4.87 -11.87
CA ARG A 26 24.52 -4.97 -10.61
C ARG A 26 25.49 -3.80 -10.44
N ASP A 27 25.94 -3.24 -11.56
CA ASP A 27 26.92 -2.18 -11.65
C ASP A 27 26.65 -1.28 -12.87
N GLY A 28 27.12 -0.04 -12.79
CA GLY A 28 26.98 0.98 -13.84
C GLY A 28 25.54 1.48 -14.05
N PHE A 29 25.30 2.09 -15.21
CA PHE A 29 24.02 2.70 -15.59
C PHE A 29 23.29 1.89 -16.66
N SER A 30 21.97 1.92 -16.67
CA SER A 30 21.19 1.46 -17.83
C SER A 30 21.33 2.48 -18.97
N ASN A 31 21.41 1.98 -20.20
CA ASN A 31 21.43 2.79 -21.43
C ASN A 31 20.10 2.65 -22.20
N ASP A 32 19.04 2.20 -21.53
CA ASP A 32 17.74 1.88 -22.14
C ASP A 32 16.83 3.12 -22.28
N TYR A 33 17.34 4.31 -21.98
CA TYR A 33 16.60 5.55 -22.18
C TYR A 33 16.24 5.72 -23.66
N SER A 34 14.96 5.97 -23.90
CA SER A 34 14.46 6.33 -25.22
C SER A 34 13.57 7.57 -25.12
N PRO A 35 13.86 8.65 -25.86
CA PRO A 35 13.03 9.86 -25.86
C PRO A 35 11.67 9.65 -26.55
N SER A 36 11.47 8.53 -27.25
CA SER A 36 10.19 8.20 -27.89
C SER A 36 9.19 7.52 -26.95
N ILE A 37 9.62 7.14 -25.74
CA ILE A 37 8.74 6.53 -24.75
C ILE A 37 7.89 7.61 -24.10
N ASN A 38 6.58 7.39 -24.07
CA ASN A 38 5.67 8.19 -23.27
C ASN A 38 5.75 7.75 -21.80
N PRO A 39 6.23 8.60 -20.87
CA PRO A 39 6.36 8.25 -19.46
C PRO A 39 5.04 8.43 -18.68
N ASN A 40 3.95 8.81 -19.34
CA ASN A 40 2.68 9.08 -18.67
C ASN A 40 2.07 7.80 -18.08
N MET A 41 1.38 7.99 -16.95
CA MET A 41 0.68 6.91 -16.28
C MET A 41 -0.59 6.53 -17.04
N ASN A 42 -0.78 5.23 -17.28
CA ASN A 42 -2.02 4.70 -17.84
C ASN A 42 -3.18 4.89 -16.83
N ASN A 43 -4.36 5.24 -17.33
CA ASN A 43 -5.53 5.50 -16.50
C ASN A 43 -5.98 4.24 -15.73
N GLU A 44 -5.88 3.08 -16.37
CA GLU A 44 -6.19 1.76 -15.82
C GLU A 44 -5.27 1.41 -14.66
N PHE A 45 -4.00 1.82 -14.74
CA PHE A 45 -3.02 1.56 -13.69
C PHE A 45 -3.32 2.36 -12.43
N SER A 46 -3.54 3.67 -12.55
CA SER A 46 -3.80 4.56 -11.40
C SER A 46 -5.20 4.39 -10.82
N THR A 47 -6.18 4.04 -11.65
CA THR A 47 -7.58 3.95 -11.25
C THR A 47 -7.95 2.58 -10.69
N ALA A 48 -7.35 1.50 -11.20
CA ALA A 48 -7.70 0.15 -10.83
C ALA A 48 -6.49 -0.69 -10.41
N ALA A 49 -5.54 -0.97 -11.31
CA ALA A 49 -4.56 -2.03 -11.11
C ALA A 49 -3.67 -1.82 -9.88
N PHE A 50 -3.16 -0.59 -9.67
CA PHE A 50 -2.26 -0.31 -8.54
C PHE A 50 -2.98 -0.24 -7.17
N ARG A 51 -4.31 -0.35 -7.16
CA ARG A 51 -5.11 -0.42 -5.93
C ARG A 51 -5.19 -1.81 -5.33
N PHE A 52 -4.54 -2.81 -5.93
CA PHE A 52 -4.38 -4.15 -5.34
C PHE A 52 -3.83 -4.09 -3.90
N GLY A 53 -3.02 -3.06 -3.60
CA GLY A 53 -2.48 -2.83 -2.27
C GLY A 53 -3.53 -2.67 -1.16
N HIS A 54 -4.78 -2.31 -1.49
CA HIS A 54 -5.84 -2.18 -0.48
C HIS A 54 -6.20 -3.53 0.18
N SER A 55 -6.01 -4.67 -0.49
CA SER A 55 -6.20 -5.99 0.13
C SER A 55 -5.08 -6.33 1.12
N LEU A 56 -3.90 -5.70 0.97
CA LEU A 56 -2.72 -5.95 1.79
C LEU A 56 -2.78 -5.21 3.14
N VAL A 57 -3.72 -4.29 3.32
CA VAL A 57 -3.81 -3.41 4.49
C VAL A 57 -4.40 -4.15 5.69
N GLN A 58 -3.69 -4.06 6.82
CA GLN A 58 -4.12 -4.57 8.11
C GLN A 58 -5.23 -3.70 8.72
N GLY A 59 -6.18 -4.29 9.45
CA GLY A 59 -7.19 -3.55 10.22
C GLY A 59 -6.67 -2.92 11.51
N THR A 60 -5.41 -3.18 11.86
CA THR A 60 -4.78 -2.65 13.06
C THR A 60 -3.38 -2.12 12.75
N ILE A 61 -2.95 -1.17 13.58
CA ILE A 61 -1.57 -0.69 13.63
C ILE A 61 -0.94 -1.31 14.87
N ASN A 62 -0.04 -2.27 14.65
CA ASN A 62 0.73 -2.91 15.72
C ASN A 62 2.01 -2.10 15.98
N LEU A 63 2.45 -2.10 17.23
CA LEU A 63 3.57 -1.28 17.71
C LEU A 63 4.38 -2.10 18.68
N ILE A 64 5.68 -2.26 18.38
CA ILE A 64 6.60 -3.06 19.17
C ILE A 64 7.68 -2.17 19.77
N GLY A 65 7.66 -2.05 21.09
CA GLY A 65 8.66 -1.35 21.87
C GLY A 65 10.03 -1.99 21.78
N GLN A 66 11.07 -1.24 22.14
CA GLN A 66 12.45 -1.75 22.14
C GLN A 66 12.66 -2.90 23.14
N ASP A 67 11.87 -2.90 24.22
CA ASP A 67 11.81 -3.93 25.24
C ASP A 67 10.99 -5.17 24.82
N GLY A 68 10.43 -5.17 23.61
CA GLY A 68 9.53 -6.21 23.13
C GLY A 68 8.09 -6.05 23.57
N SER A 69 7.74 -4.94 24.25
CA SER A 69 6.34 -4.63 24.58
C SER A 69 5.51 -4.50 23.31
N PHE A 70 4.29 -5.03 23.35
CA PHE A 70 3.37 -5.03 22.21
C PHE A 70 2.13 -4.21 22.52
N SER A 71 1.74 -3.34 21.60
CA SER A 71 0.45 -2.65 21.63
C SER A 71 -0.16 -2.59 20.24
N SER A 72 -1.49 -2.48 20.18
CA SER A 72 -2.22 -2.42 18.91
C SER A 72 -3.36 -1.40 19.02
N VAL A 73 -3.59 -0.68 17.93
CA VAL A 73 -4.70 0.27 17.79
C VAL A 73 -5.44 -0.01 16.48
N LEU A 74 -6.75 0.27 16.45
CA LEU A 74 -7.55 0.10 15.22
C LEU A 74 -7.13 1.11 14.16
N LEU A 75 -7.04 0.68 12.90
CA LEU A 75 -6.68 1.56 11.78
C LEU A 75 -7.71 2.69 11.61
N ARG A 76 -9.01 2.39 11.74
CA ARG A 76 -10.11 3.35 11.58
C ARG A 76 -10.01 4.57 12.48
N ASN A 77 -9.38 4.44 13.64
CA ASN A 77 -9.19 5.54 14.60
C ASN A 77 -7.95 6.39 14.30
N ASN A 78 -7.15 6.02 13.29
CA ASN A 78 -5.85 6.62 13.02
C ASN A 78 -5.71 7.20 11.61
N PHE A 79 -6.79 7.18 10.80
CA PHE A 79 -6.80 7.93 9.55
C PHE A 79 -6.69 9.43 9.81
N ASN A 80 -5.81 10.12 9.06
CA ASN A 80 -5.55 11.55 9.20
C ASN A 80 -5.21 12.00 10.64
N SER A 81 -4.66 11.11 11.46
CA SER A 81 -4.34 11.36 12.87
C SER A 81 -2.84 11.22 13.12
N PRO A 82 -2.09 12.33 13.27
CA PRO A 82 -0.66 12.28 13.55
C PRO A 82 -0.35 11.94 15.02
N HIS A 83 -1.36 11.92 15.90
CA HIS A 83 -1.18 11.82 17.36
C HIS A 83 -0.41 10.57 17.78
N LEU A 84 -0.57 9.45 17.07
CA LEU A 84 0.12 8.21 17.39
C LEU A 84 1.64 8.35 17.29
N ILE A 85 2.14 9.00 16.23
CA ILE A 85 3.57 9.11 15.93
C ILE A 85 4.24 10.33 16.57
N GLN A 86 3.44 11.30 17.06
CA GLN A 86 3.94 12.46 17.82
C GLN A 86 4.44 12.07 19.21
N ASN A 87 3.92 10.97 19.77
CA ASN A 87 4.40 10.43 21.02
C ASN A 87 5.81 9.85 20.86
N GLU A 88 6.68 10.17 21.80
CA GLU A 88 8.09 9.74 21.79
C GLU A 88 8.21 8.20 21.65
N GLY A 89 9.13 7.75 20.80
CA GLY A 89 9.39 6.32 20.55
C GLY A 89 8.40 5.63 19.60
N ARG A 90 7.17 6.13 19.43
CA ARG A 90 6.12 5.42 18.68
C ARG A 90 6.40 5.25 17.19
N LEU A 91 7.11 6.20 16.58
CA LEU A 91 7.57 6.03 15.20
C LEU A 91 8.53 4.84 15.07
N ASN A 92 9.45 4.68 16.02
CA ASN A 92 10.38 3.55 16.04
C ASN A 92 9.63 2.24 16.25
N ASP A 93 8.62 2.22 17.12
CA ASP A 93 7.78 1.05 17.36
C ASP A 93 7.00 0.62 16.10
N LEU A 94 6.53 1.60 15.32
CA LEU A 94 5.86 1.37 14.04
C LEU A 94 6.83 0.81 13.02
N VAL A 95 8.01 1.41 12.86
CA VAL A 95 9.04 0.93 11.93
C VAL A 95 9.47 -0.50 12.29
N ARG A 96 9.67 -0.81 13.58
CA ARG A 96 9.97 -2.18 14.04
C ARG A 96 8.88 -3.16 13.65
N THR A 97 7.63 -2.75 13.67
CA THR A 97 6.50 -3.60 13.25
C THR A 97 6.51 -3.81 11.74
N LEU A 98 6.69 -2.74 10.95
CA LEU A 98 6.68 -2.81 9.49
C LEU A 98 7.76 -3.74 8.91
N VAL A 99 8.87 -3.95 9.63
CA VAL A 99 9.94 -4.86 9.20
C VAL A 99 9.79 -6.30 9.73
N GLN A 100 8.90 -6.54 10.72
CA GLN A 100 8.73 -7.85 11.36
C GLN A 100 7.43 -8.56 10.97
N PHE A 101 6.36 -7.80 10.69
CA PHE A 101 5.03 -8.37 10.48
C PHE A 101 4.68 -8.45 8.99
N PRO A 102 4.03 -9.53 8.55
CA PRO A 102 3.54 -9.62 7.19
C PRO A 102 2.34 -8.69 6.97
N THR A 103 2.15 -8.32 5.70
CA THR A 103 0.90 -7.70 5.23
C THR A 103 -0.25 -8.71 5.24
N GLN A 104 -1.48 -8.24 4.99
CA GLN A 104 -2.55 -9.14 4.60
C GLN A 104 -2.24 -9.81 3.25
N SER A 105 -2.99 -10.87 2.94
CA SER A 105 -2.84 -11.61 1.69
C SER A 105 -3.38 -10.80 0.51
N PHE A 106 -2.85 -11.08 -0.68
CA PHE A 106 -3.48 -10.60 -1.90
C PHE A 106 -4.67 -11.52 -2.24
N ASP A 107 -5.88 -11.07 -1.92
CA ASP A 107 -7.12 -11.79 -2.17
C ASP A 107 -8.31 -10.83 -2.32
N ASN A 108 -9.53 -11.38 -2.35
CA ASN A 108 -10.77 -10.62 -2.52
C ASN A 108 -11.28 -9.99 -1.22
N PHE A 109 -10.54 -10.10 -0.12
CA PHE A 109 -10.94 -9.56 1.18
C PHE A 109 -10.19 -8.27 1.48
N VAL A 110 -10.90 -7.37 2.14
CA VAL A 110 -10.37 -6.10 2.63
C VAL A 110 -10.88 -5.90 4.04
N THR A 111 -10.03 -5.37 4.92
CA THR A 111 -10.42 -5.05 6.30
C THR A 111 -11.66 -4.15 6.36
N GLN A 112 -12.51 -4.36 7.37
CA GLN A 112 -13.67 -3.50 7.63
C GLN A 112 -13.28 -2.04 7.89
N ASP A 113 -12.06 -1.81 8.35
CA ASP A 113 -11.51 -0.47 8.56
C ASP A 113 -11.39 0.32 7.23
N LEU A 114 -11.35 -0.36 6.08
CA LEU A 114 -11.41 0.25 4.75
C LEU A 114 -12.77 0.10 4.06
N SER A 115 -13.56 -0.95 4.33
CA SER A 115 -14.84 -1.18 3.63
C SER A 115 -16.08 -0.65 4.35
N ASN A 116 -16.01 -0.32 5.64
CA ASN A 116 -17.17 0.19 6.40
C ASN A 116 -16.84 1.36 7.32
N HIS A 117 -15.55 1.60 7.58
CA HIS A 117 -15.10 2.58 8.56
C HIS A 117 -14.00 3.51 8.02
N LEU A 118 -13.85 3.59 6.69
CA LEU A 118 -12.89 4.50 6.07
C LEU A 118 -13.27 5.95 6.44
N PHE A 119 -12.34 6.66 7.06
CA PHE A 119 -12.54 8.04 7.55
C PHE A 119 -13.80 8.21 8.41
N GLN A 120 -14.16 7.19 9.20
CA GLN A 120 -15.25 7.29 10.16
C GLN A 120 -15.02 8.45 11.13
N THR A 121 -16.06 9.26 11.35
CA THR A 121 -16.05 10.33 12.35
C THR A 121 -16.73 9.87 13.64
N PRO A 122 -16.49 10.52 14.79
CA PRO A 122 -17.13 10.15 16.06
C PRO A 122 -18.65 10.30 16.08
N GLU A 123 -19.22 11.07 15.14
CA GLU A 123 -20.66 11.34 15.06
C GLU A 123 -21.47 10.12 14.62
N PHE A 124 -20.88 9.24 13.81
CA PHE A 124 -21.55 8.07 13.24
C PHE A 124 -20.78 6.79 13.55
N ASN A 125 -21.50 5.68 13.66
CA ASN A 125 -20.91 4.35 13.86
C ASN A 125 -20.49 3.66 12.55
N PHE A 126 -20.44 4.42 11.44
CA PHE A 126 -20.03 3.97 10.12
C PHE A 126 -19.17 5.05 9.44
N GLY A 127 -18.39 4.64 8.45
CA GLY A 127 -17.61 5.49 7.57
C GLY A 127 -17.90 5.16 6.11
N MET A 128 -16.96 5.51 5.25
CA MET A 128 -17.05 5.18 3.82
C MET A 128 -16.57 3.74 3.54
N ASP A 129 -16.87 3.29 2.33
CA ASP A 129 -16.41 2.02 1.77
C ASP A 129 -15.42 2.28 0.62
N LEU A 130 -14.14 1.98 0.86
CA LEU A 130 -13.07 2.14 -0.13
C LEU A 130 -13.28 1.26 -1.37
N MET A 131 -13.88 0.09 -1.23
CA MET A 131 -14.10 -0.83 -2.35
C MET A 131 -15.23 -0.31 -3.24
N SER A 132 -16.31 0.16 -2.63
CA SER A 132 -17.37 0.86 -3.36
C SER A 132 -16.84 2.12 -4.06
N ILE A 133 -15.97 2.89 -3.41
CA ILE A 133 -15.29 4.06 -4.02
C ILE A 133 -14.41 3.64 -5.20
N ASN A 134 -13.65 2.55 -5.07
CA ASN A 134 -12.82 2.02 -6.15
C ASN A 134 -13.66 1.65 -7.39
N ILE A 135 -14.77 0.93 -7.19
CA ILE A 135 -15.69 0.55 -8.28
C ILE A 135 -16.30 1.79 -8.92
N GLN A 136 -16.79 2.73 -8.10
CA GLN A 136 -17.38 3.96 -8.61
C GLN A 136 -16.36 4.81 -9.39
N ARG A 137 -15.11 4.87 -8.91
CA ARG A 137 -14.03 5.59 -9.61
C ARG A 137 -13.66 4.91 -10.92
N GLY A 138 -13.68 3.59 -10.99
CA GLY A 138 -13.52 2.85 -12.24
C GLY A 138 -14.56 3.25 -13.29
N ARG A 139 -15.83 3.36 -12.89
CA ARG A 139 -16.93 3.82 -13.78
C ARG A 139 -16.74 5.27 -14.22
N ASP A 140 -16.42 6.15 -13.27
CA ASP A 140 -16.16 7.58 -13.51
C ASP A 140 -15.05 7.80 -14.55
N HIS A 141 -14.02 6.96 -14.52
CA HIS A 141 -12.89 7.03 -15.45
C HIS A 141 -13.13 6.23 -16.75
N GLY A 142 -14.28 5.58 -16.91
CA GLY A 142 -14.60 4.79 -18.10
C GLY A 142 -13.72 3.54 -18.27
N MET A 143 -13.34 2.89 -17.16
CA MET A 143 -12.58 1.64 -17.19
C MET A 143 -13.42 0.50 -17.79
N ALA A 144 -12.83 -0.24 -18.73
CA ALA A 144 -13.44 -1.37 -19.45
C ALA A 144 -12.99 -2.71 -18.88
#